data_AF-A0A6A6HM53-F1
#
_entry.id   AF-A0A6A6HM53-F1
#
_cell.length_a   1.000
_cell.length_b   1.000
_cell.length_c   1.000
_cell.angle_alpha   90.00
_cell.angle_beta   90.00
_cell.angle_gamma   90.00
#
_symmetry.space_group_name_H-M   'P 1'
#
loop_
_entity.id
_entity.type
_entity.pdbx_description
1 polymer ?
#
loop_
_entity_poly.entity_id
_entity_poly.type
_entity_poly.pdbx_seq_one_letter_code
_entity_poly.pdbx_strand_id
1 'polypeptide(L)'
;MADVRTVRRLLASKPAFSGGRLPNELVLSILDCAEYHPILTSERTEWMQVTAEHPPYCQNVLYLVGNPLPVPGNGHTLKILDVRFTIQSRDQGWTTEDDQSIRNSSSWFEVSIVRPDDLAEDDAVQISYRGDFPAEYRDSSPTGLHFDSHSGAKLVERTTMTERVRDADREPQWEGSHTWFLHANRVAYKNDVTTEVVWHRGGNWEGAEDAGNGQGFIETLKPRDRIVVWVRATRRGWANKVANVKVDVKYKIL
;
A
#
# COMPACT_ATOMS: atom_id res chain seq x y z
N MET A 1 -0.50 20.11 13.98
CA MET A 1 -0.85 19.05 14.96
C MET A 1 0.34 18.88 15.88
N ALA A 2 0.17 18.80 17.21
CA ALA A 2 1.31 18.58 18.11
C ALA A 2 1.95 17.19 17.85
N ASP A 3 3.26 17.05 18.00
CA ASP A 3 3.92 15.76 17.88
C ASP A 3 3.46 14.83 19.02
N VAL A 4 3.11 13.57 18.71
CA VAL A 4 2.74 12.54 19.70
C VAL A 4 3.77 12.42 20.81
N ARG A 5 5.06 12.62 20.50
CA ARG A 5 6.15 12.60 21.49
C ARG A 5 6.06 13.79 22.43
N THR A 6 5.67 14.96 21.91
CA THR A 6 5.43 16.17 22.71
C THR A 6 4.24 15.97 23.63
N VAL A 7 3.13 15.43 23.14
CA VAL A 7 1.95 15.13 23.98
C VAL A 7 2.27 14.09 25.06
N ARG A 8 3.00 13.02 24.70
CA ARG A 8 3.46 12.02 25.67
C ARG A 8 4.35 12.63 26.75
N ARG A 9 5.31 13.49 26.38
CA ARG A 9 6.18 14.20 27.34
C ARG A 9 5.40 15.15 28.23
N LEU A 10 4.40 15.85 27.68
CA LEU A 10 3.53 16.74 28.44
C LEU A 10 2.67 15.96 29.44
N LEU A 11 2.06 14.85 29.03
CA LEU A 11 1.27 14.01 29.93
C LEU A 11 2.14 13.36 31.03
N ALA A 12 3.32 12.87 30.67
CA ALA A 12 4.26 12.29 31.63
C ALA A 12 4.82 13.31 32.65
N SER A 13 4.76 14.61 32.35
CA SER A 13 5.17 15.67 33.28
C SER A 13 4.04 16.16 34.18
N LYS A 14 2.78 15.75 33.94
CA LYS A 14 1.65 16.15 34.76
C LYS A 14 1.61 15.38 36.10
N PRO A 15 1.24 16.05 37.19
CA PRO A 15 1.08 15.40 38.48
C PRO A 15 -0.15 14.49 38.46
N ALA A 16 0.01 13.27 38.98
CA ALA A 16 -1.06 12.36 39.30
C ALA A 16 -1.72 12.78 40.62
N PHE A 17 -2.95 12.32 40.85
CA PHE A 17 -3.70 12.58 42.09
C PHE A 17 -2.96 12.11 43.36
N SER A 18 -2.07 11.12 43.24
CA SER A 18 -1.23 10.62 44.33
C SER A 18 0.00 11.48 44.65
N GLY A 19 0.17 12.62 43.98
CA GLY A 19 1.30 13.55 44.19
C GLY A 19 2.57 13.21 43.40
N GLY A 20 2.59 12.08 42.67
CA GLY A 20 3.67 11.70 41.74
C GLY A 20 3.46 12.18 40.31
N ARG A 21 4.30 11.78 39.36
CA ARG A 21 4.03 11.93 37.91
C ARG A 21 3.07 10.85 37.44
N LEU A 22 2.32 11.10 36.37
CA LEU A 22 1.52 10.07 35.71
C LEU A 22 2.41 8.88 35.28
N PRO A 23 2.11 7.65 35.72
CA PRO A 23 2.75 6.45 35.23
C PRO A 23 2.66 6.35 33.70
N ASN A 24 3.71 5.85 33.06
CA ASN A 24 3.76 5.75 31.60
C ASN A 24 2.62 4.87 31.03
N GLU A 25 2.17 3.87 31.78
CA GLU A 25 1.00 3.04 31.45
C GLU A 25 -0.30 3.87 31.31
N LEU A 26 -0.52 4.82 32.22
CA LEU A 26 -1.68 5.71 32.17
C LEU A 26 -1.55 6.72 31.03
N VAL A 27 -0.34 7.23 30.77
CA VAL A 27 -0.09 8.10 29.62
C VAL A 27 -0.42 7.38 28.31
N LEU A 28 0.05 6.14 28.14
CA LEU A 28 -0.25 5.34 26.97
C LEU A 28 -1.75 5.05 26.85
N SER A 29 -2.43 4.74 27.96
CA SER A 29 -3.87 4.53 27.99
C SER A 29 -4.65 5.78 27.59
N ILE A 30 -4.25 6.96 28.06
CA ILE A 30 -4.86 8.24 27.67
C ILE A 30 -4.68 8.50 26.17
N LEU A 31 -3.49 8.25 25.63
CA LEU A 31 -3.22 8.43 24.20
C LEU A 31 -4.02 7.44 23.34
N ASP A 32 -4.17 6.19 23.79
CA ASP A 32 -4.98 5.17 23.11
C ASP A 32 -6.48 5.55 23.14
N CYS A 33 -7.01 5.97 24.29
CA CYS A 33 -8.39 6.45 24.43
C CYS A 33 -8.68 7.73 23.63
N ALA A 34 -7.66 8.58 23.44
CA ALA A 34 -7.76 9.80 22.64
C ALA A 34 -7.48 9.56 21.14
N GLU A 35 -7.24 8.31 20.74
CA GLU A 35 -6.83 7.90 19.38
C GLU A 35 -5.65 8.70 18.82
N TYR A 36 -4.77 9.16 19.71
CA TYR A 36 -3.66 10.03 19.37
C TYR A 36 -2.47 9.19 18.93
N HIS A 37 -2.51 8.74 17.68
CA HIS A 37 -1.49 7.89 17.07
C HIS A 37 -0.69 8.63 15.99
N PRO A 38 0.64 8.43 15.92
CA PRO A 38 1.42 8.96 14.81
C PRO A 38 1.00 8.33 13.48
N ILE A 39 1.10 9.12 12.41
CA ILE A 39 0.85 8.71 11.03
C ILE A 39 2.13 8.94 10.24
N LEU A 40 2.60 7.90 9.54
CA LEU A 40 3.66 8.00 8.55
C LEU A 40 3.01 8.17 7.18
N THR A 41 3.23 9.32 6.54
CA THR A 41 2.69 9.64 5.22
C THR A 41 3.75 9.49 4.14
N SER A 42 3.36 8.89 3.01
CA SER A 42 4.11 8.88 1.76
C SER A 42 3.17 9.27 0.62
N GLU A 43 3.58 10.15 -0.28
CA GLU A 43 2.70 10.69 -1.32
C GLU A 43 3.47 10.95 -2.61
N ARG A 44 2.82 10.68 -3.75
CA ARG A 44 3.28 11.10 -5.08
C ARG A 44 2.11 11.72 -5.86
N THR A 45 2.30 12.96 -6.25
CA THR A 45 1.34 13.81 -6.99
C THR A 45 1.66 13.96 -8.48
N GLU A 46 2.67 13.23 -8.97
CA GLU A 46 3.10 13.32 -10.36
C GLU A 46 2.16 12.55 -11.28
N TRP A 47 1.54 13.25 -12.22
CA TRP A 47 0.67 12.61 -13.19
C TRP A 47 1.40 11.54 -14.01
N MET A 48 0.80 10.36 -14.14
CA MET A 48 1.32 9.25 -14.92
C MET A 48 0.20 8.56 -15.71
N GLN A 49 0.53 8.11 -16.92
CA GLN A 49 -0.32 7.23 -17.71
C GLN A 49 0.41 5.92 -17.99
N VAL A 50 -0.20 4.80 -17.62
CA VAL A 50 0.29 3.45 -17.91
C VAL A 50 -0.60 2.84 -18.98
N THR A 51 -0.03 2.53 -20.15
CA THR A 51 -0.76 1.92 -21.28
C THR A 51 -0.17 0.57 -21.66
N ALA A 52 -1.03 -0.39 -21.96
CA ALA A 52 -0.61 -1.71 -22.44
C ALA A 52 -0.49 -1.72 -23.98
N GLU A 53 0.40 -0.91 -24.55
CA GLU A 53 0.48 -0.66 -26.01
C GLU A 53 1.20 -1.75 -26.80
N HIS A 54 2.13 -2.48 -26.17
CA HIS A 54 2.95 -3.51 -26.83
C HIS A 54 2.63 -4.91 -26.28
N PRO A 55 2.64 -5.96 -27.13
CA PRO A 55 2.52 -7.35 -26.67
C PRO A 55 3.47 -7.64 -25.50
N PRO A 56 3.01 -8.30 -24.42
CA PRO A 56 1.77 -9.05 -24.28
C PRO A 56 0.56 -8.21 -23.83
N TYR A 57 0.61 -6.88 -23.98
CA TYR A 57 -0.48 -5.97 -23.61
C TYR A 57 -0.79 -6.01 -22.11
N CYS A 58 0.24 -6.17 -21.28
CA CYS A 58 0.20 -6.02 -19.84
C CYS A 58 1.38 -5.15 -19.42
N GLN A 59 1.11 -4.08 -18.67
CA GLN A 59 2.13 -3.18 -18.13
C GLN A 59 1.86 -2.97 -16.65
N ASN A 60 2.93 -3.01 -15.87
CA ASN A 60 2.96 -2.70 -14.45
C ASN A 60 4.05 -1.66 -14.20
N VAL A 61 3.74 -0.60 -13.47
CA VAL A 61 4.70 0.44 -13.14
C VAL A 61 4.70 0.66 -11.64
N LEU A 62 5.91 0.72 -11.06
CA LEU A 62 6.09 1.15 -9.69
C LEU A 62 5.84 2.66 -9.60
N TYR A 63 4.71 3.06 -9.01
CA TYR A 63 4.33 4.47 -8.95
C TYR A 63 4.77 5.11 -7.64
N LEU A 64 4.56 4.47 -6.49
CA LEU A 64 4.95 5.04 -5.20
C LEU A 64 5.84 4.07 -4.44
N VAL A 65 6.94 4.60 -3.90
CA VAL A 65 7.75 3.94 -2.88
C VAL A 65 7.57 4.70 -1.57
N GLY A 66 7.05 4.02 -0.57
CA GLY A 66 6.82 4.59 0.74
C GLY A 66 8.11 4.84 1.53
N ASN A 67 7.99 5.72 2.51
CA ASN A 67 8.96 5.89 3.58
C ASN A 67 9.09 4.59 4.39
N PRO A 68 10.28 4.28 4.93
CA PRO A 68 10.48 3.08 5.74
C PRO A 68 9.69 3.16 7.05
N LEU A 69 9.12 2.04 7.48
CA LEU A 69 8.45 1.94 8.77
C LEU A 69 9.45 2.18 9.92
N PRO A 70 9.03 2.89 10.99
CA PRO A 70 9.94 3.30 12.05
C PRO A 70 10.50 2.11 12.82
N VAL A 71 11.78 2.20 13.19
CA VAL A 71 12.43 1.22 14.06
C VAL A 71 12.15 1.58 15.52
N PRO A 72 11.47 0.71 16.29
CA PRO A 72 11.28 0.94 17.72
C PRO A 72 12.63 0.81 18.44
N GLY A 73 12.86 1.65 19.47
CA GLY A 73 14.06 1.53 20.31
C GLY A 73 14.04 0.27 21.17
N ASN A 74 15.18 -0.08 21.78
CA ASN A 74 15.34 -1.30 22.59
C ASN A 74 14.18 -1.52 23.58
N GLY A 75 13.63 -2.74 23.57
CA GLY A 75 12.52 -3.16 24.43
C GLY A 75 11.14 -2.68 23.98
N HIS A 76 11.04 -1.87 22.93
CA HIS A 76 9.76 -1.44 22.37
C HIS A 76 9.36 -2.23 21.12
N THR A 77 8.06 -2.26 20.84
CA THR A 77 7.50 -2.95 19.67
C THR A 77 6.70 -2.00 18.79
N LEU A 78 6.86 -2.14 17.47
CA LEU A 78 6.04 -1.42 16.49
C LEU A 78 4.72 -2.17 16.29
N LYS A 79 3.60 -1.47 16.45
CA LYS A 79 2.27 -1.98 16.17
C LYS A 79 1.60 -1.08 15.13
N ILE A 80 1.48 -1.58 13.90
CA ILE A 80 0.64 -0.97 12.87
C ILE A 80 -0.83 -1.17 13.26
N LEU A 81 -1.62 -0.11 13.14
CA LEU A 81 -3.04 -0.06 13.49
C LEU A 81 -3.90 -0.13 12.22
N ASP A 82 -3.60 0.73 11.25
CA ASP A 82 -4.24 0.75 9.94
C ASP A 82 -3.29 1.31 8.88
N VAL A 83 -3.61 1.00 7.62
CA VAL A 83 -2.97 1.55 6.44
C VAL A 83 -4.06 2.10 5.53
N ARG A 84 -4.02 3.39 5.25
CA ARG A 84 -4.94 4.08 4.36
C ARG A 84 -4.26 4.41 3.04
N PHE A 85 -4.94 4.09 1.96
CA PHE A 85 -4.58 4.44 0.59
C PHE A 85 -5.60 5.44 0.07
N THR A 86 -5.12 6.59 -0.40
CA THR A 86 -5.93 7.57 -1.14
C THR A 86 -5.39 7.63 -2.55
N ILE A 87 -6.23 7.32 -3.54
CA ILE A 87 -5.84 7.23 -4.94
C ILE A 87 -6.72 8.17 -5.76
N GLN A 88 -6.11 9.10 -6.48
CA GLN A 88 -6.79 9.91 -7.48
C GLN A 88 -6.43 9.41 -8.87
N SER A 89 -7.40 8.81 -9.55
CA SER A 89 -7.15 8.16 -10.84
C SER A 89 -8.41 8.01 -11.69
N ARG A 90 -8.21 7.60 -12.94
CA ARG A 90 -9.27 7.21 -13.86
C ARG A 90 -8.76 6.23 -14.90
N ASP A 91 -9.72 5.65 -15.60
CA ASP A 91 -9.47 4.81 -16.76
C ASP A 91 -9.30 5.63 -18.06
N GLN A 92 -9.17 4.96 -19.20
CA GLN A 92 -9.05 5.58 -20.52
C GLN A 92 -10.24 6.49 -20.89
N GLY A 93 -11.44 6.21 -20.37
CA GLY A 93 -12.64 7.04 -20.51
C GLY A 93 -13.60 6.64 -21.64
N TRP A 94 -13.39 5.50 -22.28
CA TRP A 94 -14.31 4.92 -23.28
C TRP A 94 -14.11 3.39 -23.38
N THR A 95 -15.18 2.66 -23.70
CA THR A 95 -15.14 1.23 -24.01
C THR A 95 -16.23 0.91 -25.05
N THR A 96 -16.06 -0.18 -25.80
CA THR A 96 -17.14 -0.76 -26.64
C THR A 96 -17.91 -1.86 -25.90
N GLU A 97 -17.48 -2.22 -24.69
CA GLU A 97 -18.18 -3.18 -23.83
C GLU A 97 -19.32 -2.46 -23.09
N ASP A 98 -20.52 -3.03 -23.03
CA ASP A 98 -21.70 -2.39 -22.40
C ASP A 98 -21.66 -2.33 -20.86
N ASP A 99 -20.50 -2.58 -20.25
CA ASP A 99 -20.34 -2.60 -18.82
C ASP A 99 -19.38 -1.51 -18.32
N GLN A 100 -19.93 -0.52 -17.62
CA GLN A 100 -19.18 0.53 -16.92
C GLN A 100 -18.88 0.15 -15.45
N SER A 101 -19.04 -1.12 -15.09
CA SER A 101 -18.72 -1.62 -13.76
C SER A 101 -17.21 -1.68 -13.51
N ILE A 102 -16.83 -1.60 -12.25
CA ILE A 102 -15.44 -1.75 -11.82
C ILE A 102 -14.97 -3.22 -11.92
N ARG A 103 -15.92 -4.17 -11.91
CA ARG A 103 -15.66 -5.63 -11.95
C ARG A 103 -14.99 -6.08 -13.25
N ASN A 104 -15.20 -5.33 -14.33
CA ASN A 104 -14.59 -5.57 -15.65
C ASN A 104 -13.42 -4.65 -15.99
N SER A 105 -12.86 -3.94 -15.00
CA SER A 105 -11.74 -3.05 -15.25
C SER A 105 -10.49 -3.81 -15.72
N SER A 106 -9.83 -3.21 -16.71
CA SER A 106 -8.52 -3.62 -17.19
C SER A 106 -7.40 -2.69 -16.71
N SER A 107 -7.70 -1.76 -15.80
CA SER A 107 -6.71 -0.91 -15.12
C SER A 107 -6.93 -0.91 -13.60
N TRP A 108 -5.88 -1.17 -12.82
CA TRP A 108 -5.99 -1.31 -11.37
C TRP A 108 -4.68 -1.00 -10.63
N PHE A 109 -4.76 -1.05 -9.31
CA PHE A 109 -3.67 -0.80 -8.37
C PHE A 109 -3.43 -2.03 -7.50
N GLU A 110 -2.16 -2.26 -7.19
CA GLU A 110 -1.72 -3.30 -6.26
C GLU A 110 -0.69 -2.73 -5.29
N VAL A 111 -0.51 -3.41 -4.17
CA VAL A 111 0.44 -3.02 -3.13
C VAL A 111 1.36 -4.18 -2.82
N SER A 112 2.64 -3.88 -2.59
CA SER A 112 3.59 -4.85 -2.04
C SER A 112 4.31 -4.30 -0.82
N ILE A 113 4.94 -5.21 -0.09
CA ILE A 113 5.87 -4.89 0.98
C ILE A 113 7.28 -5.14 0.47
N VAL A 114 8.13 -4.11 0.51
CA VAL A 114 9.57 -4.23 0.25
C VAL A 114 10.28 -4.26 1.59
N ARG A 115 11.02 -5.35 1.84
CA ARG A 115 11.79 -5.53 3.06
C ARG A 115 13.28 -5.38 2.76
N PRO A 116 13.99 -4.44 3.40
CA PRO A 116 15.43 -4.38 3.29
C PRO A 116 16.06 -5.64 3.88
N ASP A 117 17.19 -6.06 3.33
CA ASP A 117 18.04 -7.06 3.93
C ASP A 117 18.67 -6.50 5.20
N ASP A 118 18.93 -7.38 6.17
CA ASP A 118 19.43 -6.98 7.49
C ASP A 118 20.77 -6.22 7.44
N LEU A 119 21.52 -6.38 6.34
CA LEU A 119 22.82 -5.75 6.10
C LEU A 119 22.75 -4.45 5.28
N ALA A 120 21.60 -4.12 4.69
CA ALA A 120 21.46 -2.90 3.90
C ALA A 120 21.25 -1.70 4.83
N GLU A 121 21.91 -0.57 4.57
CA GLU A 121 21.55 0.71 5.20
C GLU A 121 20.21 1.21 4.63
N ASP A 122 19.38 1.88 5.45
CA ASP A 122 18.01 2.29 5.06
C ASP A 122 17.95 3.20 3.82
N ASP A 123 19.00 4.01 3.60
CA ASP A 123 19.13 4.94 2.46
C ASP A 123 19.78 4.29 1.23
N ALA A 124 20.35 3.10 1.37
CA ALA A 124 21.02 2.37 0.27
C ALA A 124 20.04 1.60 -0.62
N VAL A 125 18.79 1.42 -0.19
CA VAL A 125 17.76 0.68 -0.93
C VAL A 125 17.21 1.55 -2.06
N GLN A 126 17.94 1.55 -3.19
CA GLN A 126 17.54 2.20 -4.43
C GLN A 126 16.49 1.33 -5.15
N ILE A 127 15.21 1.57 -4.83
CA ILE A 127 14.10 0.93 -5.54
C ILE A 127 13.86 1.74 -6.81
N SER A 128 14.54 1.35 -7.89
CA SER A 128 14.33 1.91 -9.23
C SER A 128 13.68 0.87 -10.14
N TYR A 129 12.67 1.30 -10.90
CA TYR A 129 12.07 0.49 -11.94
C TYR A 129 13.02 0.49 -13.15
N ARG A 130 13.69 -0.64 -13.44
CA ARG A 130 14.36 -0.85 -14.73
C ARG A 130 13.34 -1.38 -15.72
N GLY A 131 13.00 -0.61 -16.75
CA GLY A 131 12.03 -0.99 -17.78
C GLY A 131 12.49 -2.08 -18.76
N ASP A 132 13.71 -2.61 -18.59
CA ASP A 132 14.33 -3.59 -19.48
C ASP A 132 14.26 -5.00 -18.88
N PHE A 133 13.06 -5.55 -18.71
CA PHE A 133 12.91 -6.96 -18.33
C PHE A 133 12.68 -7.85 -19.57
N PRO A 134 13.27 -9.07 -19.60
CA PRO A 134 13.05 -10.04 -20.67
C PRO A 134 11.56 -10.34 -20.85
N ALA A 135 11.13 -10.50 -22.10
CA ALA A 135 9.71 -10.69 -22.46
C ALA A 135 9.04 -11.89 -21.76
N GLU A 136 9.82 -12.86 -21.29
CA GLU A 136 9.37 -14.07 -20.58
C GLU A 136 8.85 -13.82 -19.16
N TYR A 137 9.15 -12.66 -18.55
CA TYR A 137 8.68 -12.27 -17.21
C TYR A 137 7.52 -11.26 -17.22
N ARG A 138 6.96 -10.99 -18.40
CA ARG A 138 5.79 -10.10 -18.59
C ARG A 138 4.46 -10.74 -18.20
N ASP A 139 4.51 -11.94 -17.65
CA ASP A 139 3.34 -12.64 -17.15
C ASP A 139 2.96 -12.08 -15.78
N SER A 140 1.99 -11.15 -15.77
CA SER A 140 1.00 -10.82 -14.72
C SER A 140 1.40 -10.71 -13.23
N SER A 141 2.64 -11.00 -12.85
CA SER A 141 3.12 -11.11 -11.48
C SER A 141 4.23 -10.08 -11.25
N PRO A 142 4.19 -9.35 -10.12
CA PRO A 142 5.26 -8.44 -9.71
C PRO A 142 6.61 -9.15 -9.50
N THR A 143 6.63 -10.49 -9.47
CA THR A 143 7.86 -11.29 -9.41
C THR A 143 8.77 -11.12 -10.63
N GLY A 144 8.24 -10.63 -11.76
CA GLY A 144 9.05 -10.28 -12.93
C GLY A 144 9.89 -9.01 -12.76
N LEU A 145 9.59 -8.20 -11.74
CA LEU A 145 10.53 -7.21 -11.26
C LEU A 145 11.55 -7.94 -10.40
N HIS A 146 12.68 -8.29 -10.99
CA HIS A 146 13.89 -8.45 -10.20
C HIS A 146 14.09 -7.11 -9.46
N PHE A 147 13.70 -7.08 -8.19
CA PHE A 147 14.46 -6.32 -7.21
C PHE A 147 15.86 -6.88 -7.36
N ASP A 148 16.68 -6.14 -8.09
CA ASP A 148 18.02 -6.55 -8.49
C ASP A 148 18.66 -7.17 -7.24
N SER A 149 19.28 -8.35 -7.35
CA SER A 149 19.94 -9.03 -6.21
C SER A 149 21.02 -8.17 -5.52
N HIS A 150 21.29 -7.01 -6.12
CA HIS A 150 22.20 -5.95 -5.67
C HIS A 150 21.51 -4.83 -4.87
N SER A 151 20.17 -4.82 -4.77
CA SER A 151 19.38 -3.74 -4.13
C SER A 151 19.27 -3.85 -2.62
N GLY A 152 19.78 -4.94 -2.03
CA GLY A 152 19.73 -5.18 -0.58
C GLY A 152 18.30 -5.18 -0.03
N ALA A 153 17.31 -5.56 -0.85
CA ALA A 153 15.91 -5.61 -0.47
C ALA A 153 15.17 -6.67 -1.29
N LYS A 154 14.05 -7.16 -0.75
CA LYS A 154 13.19 -8.17 -1.38
C LYS A 154 11.71 -7.85 -1.21
N LEU A 155 10.90 -8.32 -2.16
CA LEU A 155 9.45 -8.38 -1.97
C LEU A 155 9.10 -9.43 -0.92
N VAL A 156 8.15 -9.12 -0.06
CA VAL A 156 7.63 -10.08 0.92
C VAL A 156 6.52 -10.91 0.27
N GLU A 157 6.68 -12.22 0.34
CA GLU A 157 5.67 -13.18 -0.07
C GLU A 157 4.48 -13.20 0.90
N ARG A 158 3.27 -13.35 0.35
CA ARG A 158 2.01 -13.48 1.08
C ARG A 158 1.92 -14.86 1.70
N THR A 159 1.58 -14.90 2.99
CA THR A 159 1.31 -16.17 3.69
C THR A 159 -0.01 -16.82 3.24
N THR A 160 -0.95 -16.02 2.75
CA THR A 160 -2.27 -16.47 2.28
C THR A 160 -2.56 -15.90 0.90
N MET A 161 -2.81 -16.80 -0.05
CA MET A 161 -3.36 -16.46 -1.36
C MET A 161 -4.88 -16.40 -1.24
N THR A 162 -5.44 -15.23 -1.48
CA THR A 162 -6.88 -15.08 -1.69
C THR A 162 -7.11 -15.03 -3.19
N GLU A 163 -7.95 -15.93 -3.70
CA GLU A 163 -8.41 -15.84 -5.08
C GLU A 163 -9.30 -14.62 -5.24
N ARG A 164 -8.99 -13.78 -6.23
CA ARG A 164 -9.99 -12.84 -6.75
C ARG A 164 -10.94 -13.63 -7.62
N VAL A 165 -11.99 -14.17 -7.02
CA VAL A 165 -13.10 -14.75 -7.76
C VAL A 165 -13.85 -13.60 -8.43
N ARG A 166 -13.48 -13.30 -9.68
CA ARG A 166 -14.37 -12.67 -10.66
C ARG A 166 -15.47 -13.71 -10.94
N ASP A 167 -16.69 -13.29 -11.26
CA ASP A 167 -17.86 -14.15 -11.54
C ASP A 167 -17.54 -15.59 -11.98
N ALA A 168 -18.34 -16.57 -11.54
CA ALA A 168 -18.15 -18.01 -11.78
C ALA A 168 -17.82 -18.44 -13.23
N ASP A 169 -18.09 -17.57 -14.20
CA ASP A 169 -17.86 -17.77 -15.63
C ASP A 169 -16.53 -17.20 -16.18
N ARG A 170 -15.66 -16.62 -15.35
CA ARG A 170 -14.33 -16.13 -15.76
C ARG A 170 -13.20 -16.72 -14.91
N GLU A 171 -12.07 -16.97 -15.58
CA GLU A 171 -10.83 -17.41 -14.94
C GLU A 171 -10.45 -16.49 -13.78
N PRO A 172 -10.06 -17.04 -12.61
CA PRO A 172 -9.58 -16.27 -11.48
C PRO A 172 -8.44 -15.36 -11.94
N GLN A 173 -8.51 -14.07 -11.59
CA GLN A 173 -7.32 -13.25 -11.68
C GLN A 173 -6.48 -13.51 -10.44
N TRP A 174 -5.39 -14.21 -10.63
CA TRP A 174 -4.46 -14.51 -9.55
C TRP A 174 -3.80 -13.23 -9.06
N GLU A 175 -4.14 -12.83 -7.84
CA GLU A 175 -3.30 -11.93 -7.06
C GLU A 175 -2.00 -12.68 -6.82
N GLY A 176 -0.92 -12.31 -7.52
CA GLY A 176 0.36 -13.01 -7.41
C GLY A 176 0.86 -13.09 -5.96
N SER A 177 1.83 -13.96 -5.69
CA SER A 177 2.29 -14.24 -4.32
C SER A 177 2.93 -13.06 -3.59
N HIS A 178 3.19 -11.93 -4.25
CA HIS A 178 3.90 -10.77 -3.69
C HIS A 178 3.10 -9.45 -3.72
N THR A 179 1.83 -9.51 -4.13
CA THR A 179 0.97 -8.32 -4.21
C THR A 179 -0.38 -8.56 -3.57
N TRP A 180 -0.87 -7.52 -2.92
CA TRP A 180 -2.25 -7.39 -2.49
C TRP A 180 -2.98 -6.50 -3.48
N PHE A 181 -4.12 -6.95 -3.97
CA PHE A 181 -5.00 -6.11 -4.76
C PHE A 181 -5.48 -4.93 -3.92
N LEU A 182 -5.54 -3.73 -4.51
CA LEU A 182 -5.97 -2.52 -3.81
C LEU A 182 -7.31 -2.01 -4.32
N HIS A 183 -7.38 -1.62 -5.59
CA HIS A 183 -8.56 -1.02 -6.20
C HIS A 183 -8.48 -1.09 -7.72
N ALA A 184 -9.61 -1.20 -8.40
CA ALA A 184 -9.70 -1.10 -9.85
C ALA A 184 -10.35 0.22 -10.28
N ASN A 185 -9.88 0.80 -11.38
CA ASN A 185 -10.54 1.98 -11.92
C ASN A 185 -11.93 1.64 -12.43
N ARG A 186 -12.85 2.60 -12.34
CA ARG A 186 -14.15 2.48 -13.00
C ARG A 186 -14.00 2.51 -14.52
N VAL A 187 -14.56 1.50 -15.19
CA VAL A 187 -14.47 1.33 -16.64
C VAL A 187 -15.02 2.54 -17.38
N ALA A 188 -14.25 3.02 -18.36
CA ALA A 188 -14.66 4.08 -19.28
C ALA A 188 -15.07 5.39 -18.60
N TYR A 189 -14.59 5.64 -17.38
CA TYR A 189 -14.88 6.86 -16.66
C TYR A 189 -13.87 7.96 -17.00
N LYS A 190 -14.36 9.13 -17.42
CA LYS A 190 -13.51 10.21 -17.97
C LYS A 190 -12.93 11.15 -16.93
N ASN A 191 -13.50 11.22 -15.74
CA ASN A 191 -13.08 12.16 -14.70
C ASN A 191 -12.23 11.44 -13.67
N ASP A 192 -11.24 12.15 -13.12
CA ASP A 192 -10.46 11.62 -12.01
C ASP A 192 -11.39 11.42 -10.80
N VAL A 193 -11.30 10.26 -10.18
CA VAL A 193 -12.02 9.89 -8.97
C VAL A 193 -11.01 9.68 -7.86
N THR A 194 -11.31 10.25 -6.70
CA THR A 194 -10.57 9.95 -5.47
C THR A 194 -11.24 8.77 -4.77
N THR A 195 -10.52 7.67 -4.70
CA THR A 195 -10.92 6.48 -3.94
C THR A 195 -10.09 6.37 -2.68
N GLU A 196 -10.74 5.98 -1.58
CA GLU A 196 -10.07 5.64 -0.33
C GLU A 196 -10.26 4.17 -0.01
N VAL A 197 -9.18 3.50 0.39
CA VAL A 197 -9.19 2.14 0.91
C VAL A 197 -8.41 2.12 2.22
N VAL A 198 -9.00 1.58 3.28
CA VAL A 198 -8.37 1.46 4.60
C VAL A 198 -8.33 0.00 4.97
N TRP A 199 -7.13 -0.51 5.25
CA TRP A 199 -6.95 -1.82 5.86
C TRP A 199 -6.71 -1.62 7.35
N HIS A 200 -7.42 -2.37 8.18
CA HIS A 200 -7.29 -2.34 9.64
C HIS A 200 -6.62 -3.61 10.12
N ARG A 201 -5.83 -3.49 11.20
CA ARG A 201 -5.29 -4.65 11.89
C ARG A 201 -6.42 -5.58 12.34
N GLY A 202 -6.25 -6.88 12.13
CA GLY A 202 -7.27 -7.88 12.45
C GLY A 202 -8.23 -8.19 11.30
N GLY A 203 -7.99 -7.63 10.11
CA GLY A 203 -8.65 -8.06 8.85
C GLY A 203 -9.92 -7.30 8.48
N ASN A 204 -10.33 -6.30 9.27
CA ASN A 204 -11.38 -5.37 8.86
C ASN A 204 -10.84 -4.41 7.80
N TRP A 205 -11.71 -3.93 6.91
CA TRP A 205 -11.34 -2.96 5.89
C TRP A 205 -12.51 -2.06 5.51
N GLU A 206 -12.20 -0.91 4.94
CA GLU A 206 -13.15 0.07 4.40
C GLU A 206 -12.73 0.44 2.98
N GLY A 207 -13.68 0.63 2.08
CA GLY A 207 -13.38 1.03 0.71
C GLY A 207 -14.57 0.86 -0.22
N ALA A 208 -14.35 1.12 -1.51
CA ALA A 208 -15.33 0.81 -2.54
C ALA A 208 -15.62 -0.70 -2.60
N GLU A 209 -16.77 -1.09 -3.17
CA GLU A 209 -17.22 -2.49 -3.25
C GLU A 209 -16.20 -3.41 -3.94
N ASP A 210 -15.38 -2.86 -4.83
CA ASP A 210 -14.36 -3.57 -5.58
C ASP A 210 -12.97 -3.55 -4.92
N ALA A 211 -12.79 -2.87 -3.79
CA ALA A 211 -11.50 -2.73 -3.14
C ALA A 211 -11.02 -4.07 -2.58
N GLY A 212 -9.70 -4.27 -2.58
CA GLY A 212 -9.09 -5.42 -1.94
C GLY A 212 -9.18 -5.30 -0.43
N ASN A 213 -9.38 -6.44 0.25
CA ASN A 213 -9.54 -6.49 1.70
C ASN A 213 -8.23 -6.44 2.50
N GLY A 214 -7.07 -6.50 1.81
CA GLY A 214 -5.76 -6.43 2.45
C GLY A 214 -5.44 -7.59 3.39
N GLN A 215 -6.08 -8.76 3.24
CA GLN A 215 -5.94 -9.86 4.19
C GLN A 215 -4.47 -10.24 4.45
N GLY A 216 -4.08 -10.20 5.73
CA GLY A 216 -2.73 -10.53 6.19
C GLY A 216 -1.67 -9.47 5.87
N PHE A 217 -2.01 -8.36 5.20
CA PHE A 217 -1.04 -7.32 4.84
C PHE A 217 -0.43 -6.66 6.08
N ILE A 218 -1.28 -6.19 7.00
CA ILE A 218 -0.85 -5.45 8.20
C ILE A 218 -0.06 -6.35 9.15
N GLU A 219 -0.46 -7.61 9.30
CA GLU A 219 0.22 -8.59 10.13
C GLU A 219 1.60 -8.98 9.58
N THR A 220 1.82 -8.79 8.27
CA THR A 220 3.08 -9.10 7.60
C THR A 220 4.12 -7.97 7.73
N LEU A 221 3.68 -6.73 7.96
CA LEU A 221 4.55 -5.55 8.09
C LEU A 221 5.48 -5.65 9.30
N LYS A 222 6.75 -5.29 9.08
CA LYS A 222 7.82 -5.22 10.08
C LYS A 222 8.49 -3.84 10.07
N PRO A 223 9.23 -3.49 11.14
CA PRO A 223 10.10 -2.32 11.12
C PRO A 223 10.99 -2.30 9.87
N ARG A 224 11.28 -1.10 9.34
CA ARG A 224 12.05 -0.85 8.11
C ARG A 224 11.39 -1.24 6.79
N ASP A 225 10.30 -2.00 6.81
CA ASP A 225 9.57 -2.30 5.57
C ASP A 225 9.08 -1.02 4.90
N ARG A 226 9.02 -1.04 3.58
CA ARG A 226 8.43 0.02 2.75
C ARG A 226 7.19 -0.53 2.06
N ILE A 227 6.14 0.28 2.02
CA ILE A 227 4.93 -0.02 1.26
C ILE A 227 5.10 0.56 -0.14
N VAL A 228 4.90 -0.25 -1.17
CA VAL A 228 4.98 0.21 -2.56
C VAL A 228 3.65 0.04 -3.27
N VAL A 229 3.31 0.99 -4.15
CA VAL A 229 2.07 0.96 -4.95
C VAL A 229 2.40 0.81 -6.42
N TRP A 230 1.79 -0.20 -7.03
CA TRP A 230 1.87 -0.53 -8.44
C TRP A 230 0.64 -0.02 -9.18
N VAL A 231 0.87 0.44 -10.40
CA VAL A 231 -0.17 0.88 -11.33
C VAL A 231 -0.15 -0.07 -12.51
N ARG A 232 -1.32 -0.63 -12.85
CA ARG A 232 -1.46 -1.62 -13.91
C ARG A 232 -2.45 -1.21 -14.97
N ALA A 233 -2.13 -1.58 -16.20
CA ALA A 233 -3.05 -1.60 -17.34
C ALA A 233 -2.85 -2.90 -18.11
N THR A 234 -3.94 -3.55 -18.45
CA THR A 234 -3.99 -4.75 -19.27
C THR A 234 -4.91 -4.50 -20.45
N ARG A 235 -4.62 -5.15 -21.57
CA ARG A 235 -5.25 -4.98 -22.87
C ARG A 235 -4.82 -3.73 -23.64
N ARG A 236 -4.70 -3.92 -24.95
CA ARG A 236 -4.40 -2.87 -25.91
C ARG A 236 -5.49 -1.79 -25.87
N GLY A 237 -5.06 -0.53 -25.86
CA GLY A 237 -5.98 0.62 -25.85
C GLY A 237 -6.54 1.00 -24.48
N TRP A 238 -6.28 0.21 -23.44
CA TRP A 238 -6.59 0.56 -22.06
C TRP A 238 -5.44 1.33 -21.41
N ALA A 239 -5.79 2.26 -20.53
CA ALA A 239 -4.84 3.16 -19.88
C ALA A 239 -5.25 3.38 -18.42
N ASN A 240 -4.31 3.21 -17.51
CA ASN A 240 -4.47 3.69 -16.14
C ASN A 240 -3.88 5.10 -16.04
N LYS A 241 -4.71 6.10 -15.75
CA LYS A 241 -4.28 7.49 -15.58
C LYS A 241 -4.34 7.83 -14.11
N VAL A 242 -3.19 8.16 -13.52
CA VAL A 242 -3.03 8.40 -12.10
C VAL A 242 -2.54 9.83 -11.90
N ALA A 243 -3.22 10.56 -11.02
CA ALA A 243 -2.84 11.93 -10.66
C ALA A 243 -2.20 11.98 -9.26
N ASN A 244 -2.66 11.15 -8.33
CA ASN A 244 -2.15 11.12 -6.97
C ASN A 244 -2.26 9.71 -6.37
N VAL A 245 -1.24 9.31 -5.62
CA VAL A 245 -1.35 8.22 -4.64
C VAL A 245 -0.72 8.68 -3.33
N LYS A 246 -1.47 8.49 -2.25
CA LYS A 246 -1.03 8.72 -0.88
C LYS A 246 -1.21 7.47 -0.03
N VAL A 247 -0.22 7.16 0.78
CA VAL A 247 -0.23 6.07 1.77
C VAL A 247 0.00 6.66 3.15
N ASP A 248 -0.98 6.51 4.03
CA ASP A 248 -0.90 6.88 5.43
C ASP A 248 -0.86 5.61 6.28
N VAL A 249 0.20 5.43 7.06
CA VAL A 249 0.34 4.31 7.99
C VAL A 249 0.16 4.82 9.41
N LYS A 250 -0.91 4.38 10.08
CA LYS A 250 -1.16 4.70 11.48
C LYS A 250 -0.54 3.62 12.36
N TYR A 251 0.24 4.02 13.36
CA TYR A 251 0.98 3.07 14.19
C TYR A 251 1.08 3.52 15.64
N LYS A 252 1.52 2.61 16.52
CA LYS A 252 1.98 2.92 17.87
C LYS A 252 3.25 2.17 18.21
N ILE A 253 4.04 2.76 19.11
CA ILE A 253 5.25 2.15 19.67
C ILE A 253 4.94 1.86 21.14
N LEU A 254 4.94 0.57 21.49
CA LEU A 254 4.64 0.06 22.83
C LEU A 254 5.93 -0.26 23.56
#